data_AF-A0A380MMA0-F1
#
_entry.id   AF-A0A380MMA0-F1
#
_cell.length_a   1.000
_cell.length_b   1.000
_cell.length_c   1.000
_cell.angle_alpha   90.00
_cell.angle_beta   90.00
_cell.angle_gamma   90.00
#
_symmetry.space_group_name_H-M   'P 1'
#
loop_
_entity.id
_entity.type
_entity.pdbx_description
1 polymer ?
#
loop_
_entity_poly.entity_id
_entity_poly.type
_entity_poly.pdbx_seq_one_letter_code
_entity_poly.pdbx_strand_id
1 'polypeptide(L)'
;MATFLTRNLKSKMTAGERRFYDLLAQHLNDDYLIWYNLPLQGNYRRYPDYLIFHPKYGLLSIEIKDWAMKALKKLKGHHQLTLDFGQGESTYDSPLEQARSSLFPLINKLKEDPLLLQTEGVYKGKLIIPWGYGAVMTNWEYQKITDVARGAIETLFPRKTTFYKEDILEGNLSQTEFIEKLHGLFPYQFNYPITFEQATRIRARIFPEFIVNADQQVFF
;
A
#
# COMPACT_ATOMS: atom_id res chain seq x y z
N MET A 1 -15.58 -3.03 10.67
CA MET A 1 -14.17 -2.58 10.77
C MET A 1 -13.34 -3.49 9.87
N ALA A 2 -12.34 -2.98 9.17
CA ALA A 2 -11.50 -3.78 8.28
C ALA A 2 -10.92 -5.04 8.92
N THR A 3 -10.77 -6.08 8.10
CA THR A 3 -10.26 -7.39 8.53
C THR A 3 -8.74 -7.43 8.39
N PHE A 4 -8.03 -7.36 9.51
CA PHE A 4 -6.58 -7.52 9.56
C PHE A 4 -6.22 -9.00 9.66
N LEU A 5 -5.49 -9.51 8.66
CA LEU A 5 -5.22 -10.95 8.51
C LEU A 5 -3.89 -11.40 9.14
N THR A 6 -3.01 -10.47 9.54
CA THR A 6 -1.78 -10.79 10.26
C THR A 6 -2.03 -10.78 11.77
N ARG A 7 -1.60 -11.82 12.50
CA ARG A 7 -1.81 -11.95 13.96
C ARG A 7 -0.70 -11.22 14.76
N ASN A 8 -1.02 -10.73 15.97
CA ASN A 8 -0.08 -10.16 16.96
C ASN A 8 0.78 -8.98 16.48
N LEU A 9 0.15 -7.94 15.96
CA LEU A 9 0.83 -6.86 15.22
C LEU A 9 1.30 -5.67 16.07
N LYS A 10 0.51 -5.31 17.08
CA LYS A 10 0.58 -3.96 17.68
C LYS A 10 1.86 -3.68 18.48
N SER A 11 2.53 -4.70 19.01
CA SER A 11 3.75 -4.52 19.83
C SER A 11 5.04 -4.37 19.03
N LYS A 12 5.03 -4.67 17.72
CA LYS A 12 6.21 -4.59 16.84
C LYS A 12 6.19 -3.39 15.88
N MET A 13 5.06 -2.69 15.82
CA MET A 13 4.89 -1.50 14.96
C MET A 13 5.68 -0.31 15.51
N THR A 14 6.33 0.43 14.62
CA THR A 14 6.74 1.80 14.89
C THR A 14 5.51 2.68 15.16
N ALA A 15 5.71 3.83 15.79
CA ALA A 15 4.62 4.78 16.05
C ALA A 15 3.93 5.26 14.76
N GLY A 16 4.71 5.41 13.67
CA GLY A 16 4.19 5.80 12.37
C GLY A 16 3.30 4.73 11.73
N GLU A 17 3.74 3.48 11.73
CA GLU A 17 2.94 2.36 11.24
C GLU A 17 1.67 2.17 12.07
N ARG A 18 1.77 2.35 13.39
CA ARG A 18 0.64 2.21 14.29
C ARG A 18 -0.44 3.28 14.06
N ARG A 19 -0.05 4.53 13.81
CA ARG A 19 -1.01 5.59 13.45
C ARG A 19 -1.79 5.23 12.18
N PHE A 20 -1.08 4.79 11.15
CA PHE A 20 -1.74 4.38 9.90
C PHE A 20 -2.64 3.15 10.10
N TYR A 21 -2.21 2.17 10.90
CA TYR A 21 -3.04 1.02 11.30
C TYR A 21 -4.37 1.47 11.94
N ASP A 22 -4.29 2.35 12.95
CA ASP A 22 -5.47 2.74 13.71
C ASP A 22 -6.45 3.53 12.82
N LEU A 23 -5.96 4.35 11.88
CA LEU A 23 -6.80 5.02 10.86
C LEU A 23 -7.48 4.04 9.90
N LEU A 24 -6.75 3.03 9.40
CA LEU A 24 -7.34 1.98 8.57
C LEU A 24 -8.45 1.24 9.34
N ALA A 25 -8.20 0.90 10.61
CA ALA A 25 -9.17 0.21 11.45
C ALA A 25 -10.42 1.06 11.76
N GLN A 26 -10.23 2.37 11.91
CA GLN A 26 -11.30 3.31 12.22
C GLN A 26 -12.16 3.65 11.00
N HIS A 27 -11.55 3.85 9.83
CA HIS A 27 -12.22 4.41 8.66
C HIS A 27 -12.70 3.38 7.65
N LEU A 28 -12.09 2.18 7.60
CA LEU A 28 -12.45 1.15 6.63
C LEU A 28 -13.48 0.16 7.19
N ASN A 29 -14.42 -0.25 6.33
CA ASN A 29 -15.39 -1.28 6.64
C ASN A 29 -14.75 -2.69 6.50
N ASP A 30 -15.53 -3.71 6.85
CA ASP A 30 -15.16 -5.13 6.85
C ASP A 30 -14.85 -5.72 5.47
N ASP A 31 -15.35 -5.10 4.38
CA ASP A 31 -15.02 -5.49 3.00
C ASP A 31 -13.52 -5.36 2.64
N TYR A 32 -12.74 -4.63 3.45
CA TYR A 32 -11.29 -4.51 3.29
C TYR A 32 -10.55 -5.64 3.98
N LEU A 33 -9.75 -6.36 3.20
CA LEU A 33 -8.75 -7.30 3.70
C LEU A 33 -7.39 -6.61 3.76
N ILE A 34 -6.77 -6.60 4.93
CA ILE A 34 -5.51 -5.90 5.16
C ILE A 34 -4.47 -6.88 5.70
N TRP A 35 -3.34 -6.95 5.01
CA TRP A 35 -2.15 -7.62 5.50
C TRP A 35 -1.11 -6.57 5.87
N TYR A 36 -0.50 -6.76 7.02
CA TYR A 36 0.62 -5.94 7.49
C TYR A 36 1.84 -6.82 7.69
N ASN A 37 3.01 -6.33 7.25
CA ASN A 37 4.34 -6.94 7.40
C ASN A 37 4.30 -8.46 7.17
N LEU A 38 3.90 -8.85 5.95
CA LEU A 38 3.79 -10.26 5.57
C LEU A 38 5.15 -10.96 5.75
N PRO A 39 5.21 -12.08 6.48
CA PRO A 39 6.46 -12.80 6.68
C PRO A 39 7.04 -13.21 5.33
N LEU A 40 8.34 -12.97 5.15
CA LEU A 40 9.08 -13.39 3.96
C LEU A 40 9.03 -14.92 3.88
N GLN A 41 8.23 -15.49 2.97
CA GLN A 41 8.31 -16.92 2.66
C GLN A 41 9.19 -17.16 1.44
N GLY A 42 10.12 -18.10 1.59
CA GLY A 42 11.10 -18.44 0.56
C GLY A 42 12.25 -17.44 0.43
N ASN A 43 13.19 -17.75 -0.46
CA ASN A 43 14.37 -16.93 -0.69
C ASN A 43 13.99 -15.59 -1.34
N TYR A 44 13.94 -14.51 -0.53
CA TYR A 44 13.99 -13.09 -0.95
C TYR A 44 12.71 -12.40 -1.49
N ARG A 45 11.50 -12.76 -1.04
CA ARG A 45 10.29 -11.97 -1.43
C ARG A 45 10.02 -10.81 -0.48
N ARG A 46 10.46 -9.60 -0.84
CA ARG A 46 10.08 -8.36 -0.14
C ARG A 46 8.59 -8.07 -0.35
N TYR A 47 7.82 -8.04 0.74
CA TYR A 47 6.44 -7.56 0.76
C TYR A 47 6.39 -6.10 1.20
N PRO A 48 5.35 -5.34 0.81
CA PRO A 48 5.14 -4.00 1.35
C PRO A 48 4.74 -4.05 2.83
N ASP A 49 4.89 -2.92 3.51
CA ASP A 49 4.45 -2.78 4.90
C ASP A 49 2.95 -3.06 5.03
N TYR A 50 2.12 -2.56 4.10
CA TYR A 50 0.71 -2.93 3.98
C TYR A 50 0.34 -3.39 2.58
N LEU A 51 -0.47 -4.44 2.53
CA LEU A 51 -1.24 -4.84 1.36
C LEU A 51 -2.72 -4.74 1.70
N ILE A 52 -3.47 -3.97 0.92
CA ILE A 52 -4.89 -3.70 1.15
C ILE A 52 -5.68 -4.18 -0.06
N PHE A 53 -6.69 -5.01 0.15
CA PHE A 53 -7.54 -5.55 -0.91
C PHE A 53 -9.00 -5.25 -0.63
N HIS A 54 -9.73 -4.87 -1.69
CA HIS A 54 -11.17 -4.75 -1.66
C HIS A 54 -11.75 -5.28 -3.00
N PRO A 55 -12.79 -6.14 -3.00
CA PRO A 55 -13.32 -6.75 -4.22
C PRO A 55 -13.78 -5.75 -5.30
N LYS A 56 -14.26 -4.59 -4.89
CA LYS A 56 -14.67 -3.50 -5.81
C LYS A 56 -13.52 -2.61 -6.30
N TYR A 57 -12.52 -2.35 -5.47
CA TYR A 57 -11.52 -1.30 -5.74
C TYR A 57 -10.19 -1.88 -6.22
N GLY A 58 -9.84 -3.08 -5.79
CA GLY A 58 -8.64 -3.79 -6.19
C GLY A 58 -7.60 -3.88 -5.07
N LEU A 59 -6.32 -3.83 -5.45
CA LEU A 59 -5.18 -4.12 -4.58
C LEU A 59 -4.24 -2.91 -4.43
N LEU A 60 -3.95 -2.50 -3.19
CA LEU A 60 -2.98 -1.44 -2.88
C LEU A 60 -1.80 -1.99 -2.10
N SER A 61 -0.62 -1.49 -2.46
CA SER A 61 0.61 -1.65 -1.67
C SER A 61 1.02 -0.32 -1.08
N ILE A 62 1.24 -0.28 0.23
CA ILE A 62 1.66 0.91 0.95
C ILE A 62 2.99 0.63 1.65
N GLU A 63 3.98 1.48 1.38
CA GLU A 63 5.24 1.51 2.11
C GLU A 63 5.23 2.67 3.12
N ILE A 64 5.65 2.42 4.35
CA ILE A 64 5.74 3.41 5.41
C ILE A 64 7.20 3.71 5.70
N LYS A 65 7.52 5.00 5.86
CA LYS A 65 8.83 5.46 6.35
C LYS A 65 8.68 6.53 7.42
N ASP A 66 9.60 6.48 8.37
CA ASP A 66 9.76 7.42 9.48
C ASP A 66 10.99 8.31 9.33
N TRP A 67 11.54 8.41 8.11
CA TRP A 67 12.67 9.28 7.83
C TRP A 67 12.36 10.73 8.20
N ALA A 68 13.24 11.36 8.97
CA ALA A 68 13.14 12.78 9.23
C ALA A 68 13.47 13.57 7.95
N MET A 69 12.71 14.63 7.65
CA MET A 69 12.94 15.44 6.45
C MET A 69 14.36 16.04 6.41
N LYS A 70 14.94 16.38 7.58
CA LYS A 70 16.32 16.86 7.70
C LYS A 70 17.41 15.86 7.25
N ALA A 71 17.06 14.57 7.15
CA ALA A 71 17.97 13.54 6.67
C ALA A 71 18.09 13.58 5.14
N LEU A 72 17.13 14.17 4.43
CA LEU A 72 17.18 14.29 2.98
C LEU A 72 18.33 15.18 2.54
N LYS A 73 19.22 14.64 1.71
CA LYS A 73 20.36 15.37 1.13
C LYS A 73 20.17 15.65 -0.36
N LYS A 74 19.73 14.65 -1.12
CA LYS A 74 19.60 14.75 -2.58
C LYS A 74 18.41 13.94 -3.07
N LEU A 75 17.73 14.44 -4.09
CA LEU A 75 16.78 13.68 -4.90
C LEU A 75 17.52 13.25 -6.18
N LYS A 76 17.39 11.98 -6.56
CA LYS A 76 18.08 11.40 -7.72
C LYS A 76 17.04 10.89 -8.72
N GLY A 77 16.82 11.70 -9.76
CA GLY A 77 15.84 11.41 -10.80
C GLY A 77 14.43 11.29 -10.24
N HIS A 78 13.69 10.27 -10.69
CA HIS A 78 12.28 10.06 -10.36
C HIS A 78 12.03 8.85 -9.44
N HIS A 79 13.09 8.19 -8.97
CA HIS A 79 12.95 6.92 -8.24
C HIS A 79 13.89 6.76 -7.04
N GLN A 80 14.83 7.66 -6.80
CA GLN A 80 15.82 7.51 -5.73
C GLN A 80 16.03 8.79 -4.93
N LEU A 81 16.48 8.62 -3.70
CA LEU A 81 16.88 9.70 -2.80
C LEU A 81 18.12 9.33 -2.02
N THR A 82 18.87 10.34 -1.60
CA THR A 82 20.03 10.20 -0.71
C THR A 82 19.67 10.77 0.65
N LEU A 83 19.87 9.95 1.68
CA LEU A 83 19.62 10.28 3.08
C LEU A 83 20.92 10.18 3.86
N ASP A 84 21.04 10.96 4.92
CA ASP A 84 22.13 10.85 5.89
C ASP A 84 21.56 10.92 7.31
N PHE A 85 21.80 9.84 8.06
CA PHE A 85 21.35 9.65 9.43
C PHE A 85 22.47 9.87 10.45
N GLY A 86 23.54 10.59 10.08
CA GLY A 86 24.71 10.84 10.92
C GLY A 86 25.83 9.81 10.74
N GLN A 87 25.70 8.89 9.78
CA GLN A 87 26.71 7.88 9.44
C GLN A 87 27.23 8.03 7.99
N GLY A 88 26.86 9.11 7.31
CA GLY A 88 27.19 9.35 5.92
C GLY A 88 26.00 9.19 4.98
N GLU A 89 26.18 9.68 3.75
CA GLU A 89 25.16 9.63 2.70
C GLU A 89 24.95 8.21 2.18
N SER A 90 23.70 7.74 2.22
CA SER A 90 23.26 6.48 1.61
C SER A 90 22.12 6.73 0.63
N THR A 91 22.14 6.04 -0.52
CA THR A 91 21.10 6.17 -1.55
C THR A 91 20.11 5.01 -1.42
N TYR A 92 18.82 5.34 -1.48
CA TYR A 92 17.72 4.40 -1.39
C TYR A 92 16.75 4.64 -2.55
N ASP A 93 16.06 3.58 -2.99
CA ASP A 93 14.87 3.75 -3.84
C ASP A 93 13.79 4.50 -3.05
N SER A 94 12.93 5.24 -3.75
CA SER A 94 11.83 5.94 -3.11
C SER A 94 10.84 4.93 -2.50
N PRO A 95 10.20 5.25 -1.38
CA PRO A 95 9.13 4.44 -0.79
C PRO A 95 8.03 4.07 -1.79
N LEU A 96 7.70 4.96 -2.72
CA LEU A 96 6.77 4.68 -3.81
C LEU A 96 7.27 3.57 -4.74
N GLU A 97 8.55 3.59 -5.10
CA GLU A 97 9.16 2.55 -5.94
C GLU A 97 9.30 1.23 -5.18
N GLN A 98 9.56 1.28 -3.87
CA GLN A 98 9.56 0.09 -3.00
C GLN A 98 8.16 -0.54 -2.92
N ALA A 99 7.12 0.28 -2.75
CA ALA A 99 5.71 -0.17 -2.76
C ALA A 99 5.31 -0.75 -4.14
N ARG A 100 5.71 -0.10 -5.23
CA ARG A 100 5.41 -0.53 -6.60
C ARG A 100 6.10 -1.86 -6.94
N SER A 101 7.40 -1.96 -6.67
CA SER A 101 8.22 -3.12 -7.01
C SER A 101 7.84 -4.36 -6.20
N SER A 102 7.47 -4.20 -4.93
CA SER A 102 7.05 -5.31 -4.06
C SER A 102 5.74 -5.97 -4.53
N LEU A 103 4.89 -5.28 -5.30
CA LEU A 103 3.68 -5.89 -5.88
C LEU A 103 3.94 -6.81 -7.06
N PHE A 104 4.99 -6.59 -7.84
CA PHE A 104 5.17 -7.30 -9.12
C PHE A 104 5.16 -8.83 -8.99
N PRO A 105 5.82 -9.45 -8.00
CA PRO A 105 5.74 -10.90 -7.83
C PRO A 105 4.31 -11.41 -7.62
N LEU A 106 3.50 -10.69 -6.83
CA LEU A 106 2.11 -11.04 -6.59
C LEU A 106 1.26 -10.84 -7.85
N ILE A 107 1.41 -9.69 -8.53
CA ILE A 107 0.68 -9.41 -9.77
C ILE A 107 0.98 -10.46 -10.85
N ASN A 108 2.24 -10.89 -10.98
CA ASN A 108 2.62 -11.94 -11.93
C ASN A 108 1.98 -13.29 -11.54
N LYS A 109 2.00 -13.65 -10.25
CA LYS A 109 1.33 -14.86 -9.75
C LYS A 109 -0.19 -14.83 -9.96
N LEU A 110 -0.84 -13.67 -9.82
CA LEU A 110 -2.27 -13.53 -10.09
C LEU A 110 -2.61 -13.73 -11.57
N LYS A 111 -1.74 -13.28 -12.48
CA LYS A 111 -1.92 -13.43 -13.93
C LYS A 111 -1.82 -14.86 -14.45
N GLU A 112 -1.29 -15.78 -13.65
CA GLU A 112 -1.28 -17.21 -13.97
C GLU A 112 -2.68 -17.83 -13.91
N ASP A 113 -3.67 -17.15 -13.34
CA ASP A 113 -5.07 -17.61 -13.28
C ASP A 113 -5.91 -16.95 -14.39
N PRO A 114 -6.39 -17.71 -15.39
CA PRO A 114 -7.23 -17.17 -16.45
C PRO A 114 -8.54 -16.51 -15.95
N LEU A 115 -9.09 -16.95 -14.80
CA LEU A 115 -10.30 -16.36 -14.23
C LEU A 115 -10.06 -14.99 -13.59
N LEU A 116 -8.79 -14.62 -13.39
CA LEU A 116 -8.38 -13.32 -12.89
C LEU A 116 -7.94 -12.38 -14.03
N LEU A 117 -8.12 -12.78 -15.28
CA LEU A 117 -7.78 -11.98 -16.45
C LEU A 117 -9.03 -11.46 -17.17
N GLN A 118 -8.94 -10.23 -17.68
CA GLN A 118 -9.95 -9.70 -18.58
C GLN A 118 -9.86 -10.41 -19.93
N THR A 119 -10.99 -10.88 -20.44
CA THR A 119 -11.10 -11.66 -21.67
C THR A 119 -11.30 -10.80 -22.91
N GLU A 120 -11.74 -9.55 -22.73
CA GLU A 120 -12.11 -8.61 -23.78
C GLU A 120 -11.75 -7.16 -23.43
N GLY A 121 -11.98 -6.24 -24.38
CA GLY A 121 -11.72 -4.81 -24.21
C GLY A 121 -10.23 -4.42 -24.25
N VAL A 122 -9.96 -3.14 -23.96
CA VAL A 122 -8.62 -2.54 -24.04
C VAL A 122 -7.62 -3.10 -23.02
N TYR A 123 -8.13 -3.77 -21.97
CA TYR A 123 -7.32 -4.39 -20.92
C TYR A 123 -7.27 -5.92 -21.03
N LYS A 124 -7.62 -6.51 -22.19
CA LYS A 124 -7.54 -7.95 -22.43
C LYS A 124 -6.17 -8.51 -22.03
N GLY A 125 -6.17 -9.59 -21.24
CA GLY A 125 -4.97 -10.23 -20.69
C GLY A 125 -4.33 -9.49 -19.50
N LYS A 126 -4.94 -8.42 -19.01
CA LYS A 126 -4.60 -7.78 -17.72
C LYS A 126 -5.53 -8.30 -16.62
N LEU A 127 -5.18 -7.99 -15.37
CA LEU A 127 -6.00 -8.40 -14.22
C LEU A 127 -7.40 -7.78 -14.28
N ILE A 128 -8.38 -8.51 -13.78
CA ILE A 128 -9.77 -8.06 -13.57
C ILE A 128 -9.92 -7.03 -12.44
N ILE A 129 -8.86 -6.80 -11.66
CA ILE A 129 -8.82 -5.79 -10.61
C ILE A 129 -7.80 -4.69 -10.94
N PRO A 130 -8.07 -3.44 -10.52
CA PRO A 130 -7.03 -2.44 -10.43
C PRO A 130 -5.99 -2.80 -9.38
N TRP A 131 -4.79 -2.29 -9.57
CA TRP A 131 -3.79 -2.26 -8.51
C TRP A 131 -3.05 -0.93 -8.51
N GLY A 132 -2.70 -0.48 -7.32
CA GLY A 132 -2.05 0.80 -7.08
C GLY A 132 -1.04 0.70 -5.95
N TYR A 133 -0.37 1.81 -5.67
CA TYR A 133 0.64 1.88 -4.64
C TYR A 133 0.72 3.29 -4.06
N GLY A 134 1.20 3.38 -2.83
CA GLY A 134 1.38 4.64 -2.15
C GLY A 134 2.49 4.57 -1.11
N ALA A 135 2.85 5.73 -0.59
CA ALA A 135 3.82 5.86 0.49
C ALA A 135 3.25 6.66 1.65
N VAL A 136 3.69 6.36 2.87
CA VAL A 136 3.38 7.15 4.06
C VAL A 136 4.68 7.69 4.65
N MET A 137 4.87 9.00 4.56
CA MET A 137 6.02 9.71 5.12
C MET A 137 5.65 10.28 6.49
N THR A 138 5.78 9.43 7.52
CA THR A 138 5.18 9.66 8.84
C THR A 138 5.77 10.83 9.63
N ASN A 139 6.94 11.32 9.21
CA ASN A 139 7.68 12.43 9.83
C ASN A 139 7.89 13.62 8.88
N TRP A 140 7.24 13.64 7.71
CA TRP A 140 7.31 14.75 6.76
C TRP A 140 5.99 15.51 6.76
N GLU A 141 6.03 16.83 6.87
CA GLU A 141 4.84 17.68 6.80
C GLU A 141 4.87 18.43 5.47
N TYR A 142 3.93 18.14 4.57
CA TYR A 142 3.98 18.69 3.21
C TYR A 142 3.88 20.22 3.22
N GLN A 143 3.06 20.76 4.12
CA GLN A 143 2.87 22.21 4.30
C GLN A 143 4.16 22.93 4.75
N LYS A 144 5.13 22.21 5.35
CA LYS A 144 6.42 22.77 5.76
C LYS A 144 7.50 22.69 4.68
N ILE A 145 7.20 22.08 3.52
CA ILE A 145 8.13 22.03 2.40
C ILE A 145 8.19 23.42 1.76
N THR A 146 9.40 23.97 1.66
CA THR A 146 9.66 25.28 1.06
C THR A 146 9.26 25.29 -0.41
N ASP A 147 8.87 26.46 -0.93
CA ASP A 147 8.45 26.59 -2.34
C ASP A 147 9.55 26.15 -3.31
N VAL A 148 10.82 26.42 -2.97
CA VAL A 148 11.99 26.00 -3.77
C VAL A 148 12.11 24.48 -3.84
N ALA A 149 11.85 23.77 -2.74
CA ALA A 149 11.95 22.30 -2.70
C ALA A 149 10.67 21.61 -3.21
N ARG A 150 9.52 22.31 -3.20
CA ARG A 150 8.20 21.70 -3.47
C ARG A 150 8.13 21.01 -4.82
N GLY A 151 8.62 21.63 -5.90
CA GLY A 151 8.58 21.01 -7.23
C GLY A 151 9.38 19.70 -7.31
N ALA A 152 10.55 19.66 -6.67
CA ALA A 152 11.40 18.47 -6.65
C ALA A 152 10.80 17.36 -5.75
N ILE A 153 10.25 17.73 -4.60
CA ILE A 153 9.56 16.77 -3.74
C ILE A 153 8.31 16.24 -4.42
N GLU A 154 7.48 17.08 -5.04
CA GLU A 154 6.27 16.64 -5.75
C GLU A 154 6.59 15.71 -6.92
N THR A 155 7.78 15.81 -7.50
CA THR A 155 8.24 14.89 -8.55
C THR A 155 8.51 13.48 -8.01
N LEU A 156 9.11 13.34 -6.82
CA LEU A 156 9.48 12.04 -6.24
C LEU A 156 8.43 11.49 -5.26
N PHE A 157 7.67 12.37 -4.62
CA PHE A 157 6.65 12.12 -3.61
C PHE A 157 5.39 12.94 -3.89
N PRO A 158 4.69 12.69 -5.02
CA PRO A 158 3.48 13.44 -5.35
C PRO A 158 2.46 13.37 -4.21
N ARG A 159 1.80 14.49 -3.88
CA ARG A 159 0.74 14.55 -2.85
C ARG A 159 -0.41 13.59 -3.14
N LYS A 160 -0.64 13.26 -4.42
CA LYS A 160 -1.64 12.30 -4.88
C LYS A 160 -1.34 10.86 -4.42
N THR A 161 -0.07 10.45 -4.39
CA THR A 161 0.34 9.08 -4.05
C THR A 161 1.04 8.96 -2.70
N THR A 162 1.21 10.08 -2.01
CA THR A 162 1.93 10.15 -0.73
C THR A 162 1.04 10.70 0.38
N PHE A 163 0.93 9.94 1.47
CA PHE A 163 0.44 10.41 2.75
C PHE A 163 1.59 11.07 3.51
N TYR A 164 1.39 12.30 3.94
CA TYR A 164 2.31 13.03 4.80
C TYR A 164 1.85 12.92 6.26
N LYS A 165 2.68 13.39 7.19
CA LYS A 165 2.43 13.30 8.63
C LYS A 165 1.05 13.85 8.98
N GLU A 166 0.67 15.02 8.45
CA GLU A 166 -0.64 15.60 8.71
C GLU A 166 -1.80 14.70 8.26
N ASP A 167 -1.64 13.95 7.15
CA ASP A 167 -2.69 13.06 6.65
C ASP A 167 -2.95 11.85 7.57
N ILE A 168 -2.02 11.54 8.48
CA ILE A 168 -2.09 10.39 9.39
C ILE A 168 -2.21 10.78 10.87
N LEU A 169 -2.45 12.06 11.17
CA LEU A 169 -2.78 12.50 12.52
C LEU A 169 -4.27 12.24 12.77
N GLU A 170 -4.57 11.69 13.95
CA GLU A 170 -5.94 11.42 14.37
C GLU A 170 -6.79 12.70 14.32
N GLY A 171 -7.96 12.59 13.68
CA GLY A 171 -8.91 13.70 13.55
C GLY A 171 -8.56 14.75 12.48
N ASN A 172 -7.41 14.66 11.81
CA ASN A 172 -7.02 15.66 10.80
C ASN A 172 -7.70 15.42 9.44
N LEU A 173 -7.89 14.17 9.04
CA LEU A 173 -8.76 13.80 7.92
C LEU A 173 -10.06 13.21 8.47
N SER A 174 -11.19 13.63 7.89
CA SER A 174 -12.45 12.91 8.06
C SER A 174 -12.38 11.53 7.42
N GLN A 175 -13.33 10.65 7.78
CA GLN A 175 -13.42 9.32 7.17
C GLN A 175 -13.53 9.39 5.64
N THR A 176 -14.32 10.32 5.11
CA THR A 176 -14.51 10.51 3.66
C THR A 176 -13.20 10.93 3.00
N GLU A 177 -12.51 11.94 3.54
CA GLU A 177 -11.24 12.43 2.97
C GLU A 177 -10.15 11.37 3.00
N PHE A 178 -10.07 10.57 4.09
CA PHE A 178 -9.13 9.47 4.18
C PHE A 178 -9.40 8.39 3.11
N ILE A 179 -10.67 8.00 2.94
CA ILE A 179 -11.08 7.02 1.92
C ILE A 179 -10.81 7.54 0.51
N GLU A 180 -11.17 8.80 0.22
CA GLU A 180 -10.91 9.43 -1.07
C GLU A 180 -9.42 9.47 -1.40
N LYS A 181 -8.58 9.85 -0.42
CA LYS A 181 -7.12 9.85 -0.58
C LYS A 181 -6.58 8.44 -0.80
N LEU A 182 -7.07 7.45 -0.05
CA LEU A 182 -6.67 6.05 -0.22
C LEU A 182 -7.07 5.50 -1.60
N HIS A 183 -8.27 5.80 -2.08
CA HIS A 183 -8.75 5.40 -3.41
C HIS A 183 -8.05 6.17 -4.53
N GLY A 184 -7.60 7.40 -4.27
CA GLY A 184 -6.80 8.20 -5.19
C GLY A 184 -5.43 7.58 -5.54
N LEU A 185 -4.99 6.58 -4.77
CA LEU A 185 -3.77 5.80 -5.05
C LEU A 185 -3.94 4.83 -6.23
N PHE A 186 -5.18 4.50 -6.61
CA PHE A 186 -5.43 3.69 -7.79
C PHE A 186 -5.26 4.53 -9.06
N PRO A 187 -4.45 4.08 -10.03
CA PRO A 187 -4.29 4.79 -11.30
C PRO A 187 -5.54 4.72 -12.20
N TYR A 188 -6.41 3.73 -11.98
CA TYR A 188 -7.66 3.53 -12.71
C TYR A 188 -8.67 2.81 -11.81
N GLN A 189 -9.95 2.95 -12.14
CA GLN A 189 -11.06 2.26 -11.48
C GLN A 189 -11.84 1.46 -12.52
N PHE A 190 -12.34 0.30 -12.13
CA PHE A 190 -13.27 -0.47 -12.94
C PHE A 190 -14.68 -0.30 -12.41
N ASN A 191 -15.66 -0.33 -13.32
CA ASN A 191 -17.05 -0.02 -12.99
C ASN A 191 -17.78 -1.17 -12.27
N TYR A 192 -17.18 -2.36 -12.20
CA TYR A 192 -17.83 -3.56 -11.67
C TYR A 192 -16.95 -4.25 -10.63
N PRO A 193 -17.52 -4.69 -9.50
CA PRO A 193 -16.81 -5.53 -8.55
C PRO A 193 -16.54 -6.91 -9.15
N ILE A 194 -15.51 -7.58 -8.65
CA ILE A 194 -15.27 -8.99 -8.98
C ILE A 194 -16.24 -9.93 -8.26
N THR A 195 -16.37 -11.15 -8.77
CA THR A 195 -17.19 -12.19 -8.14
C THR A 195 -16.56 -12.71 -6.84
N PHE A 196 -17.37 -13.35 -6.00
CA PHE A 196 -16.88 -14.01 -4.79
C PHE A 196 -15.80 -15.07 -5.09
N GLU A 197 -15.97 -15.84 -6.17
CA GLU A 197 -14.97 -16.83 -6.59
C GLU A 197 -13.63 -16.15 -6.94
N GLN A 198 -13.68 -15.06 -7.71
CA GLN A 198 -12.50 -14.29 -8.07
C GLN A 198 -11.81 -13.69 -6.84
N ALA A 199 -12.58 -13.13 -5.90
CA ALA A 199 -12.05 -12.62 -4.63
C ALA A 199 -11.36 -13.72 -3.81
N THR A 200 -12.00 -14.90 -3.72
CA THR A 200 -11.44 -16.08 -3.03
C THR A 200 -10.13 -16.53 -3.68
N ARG A 201 -10.06 -16.56 -5.01
CA ARG A 201 -8.86 -16.91 -5.78
C ARG A 201 -7.71 -15.93 -5.59
N ILE A 202 -8.00 -14.64 -5.48
CA ILE A 202 -6.99 -13.61 -5.16
C ILE A 202 -6.47 -13.81 -3.74
N ARG A 203 -7.38 -13.91 -2.76
CA ARG A 203 -7.04 -14.13 -1.35
C ARG A 203 -6.14 -15.36 -1.17
N ALA A 204 -6.49 -16.47 -1.83
CA ALA A 204 -5.73 -17.71 -1.81
C ALA A 204 -4.27 -17.56 -2.31
N ARG A 205 -4.02 -16.62 -3.23
CA ARG A 205 -2.69 -16.40 -3.81
C ARG A 205 -1.82 -15.46 -3.00
N ILE A 206 -2.44 -14.50 -2.32
CA ILE A 206 -1.78 -13.57 -1.38
C ILE A 206 -1.24 -14.36 -0.18
N PHE A 207 -2.03 -15.28 0.38
CA PHE A 207 -1.63 -16.09 1.53
C PHE A 207 -2.28 -17.49 1.49
N PRO A 208 -1.62 -18.51 0.89
CA PRO A 208 -2.21 -19.84 0.73
C PRO A 208 -2.37 -20.61 2.04
N GLU A 209 -1.57 -20.29 3.07
CA GLU A 209 -1.57 -20.99 4.37
C GLU A 209 -2.88 -20.88 5.17
N PHE A 210 -3.72 -19.85 4.94
CA PHE A 210 -4.97 -19.67 5.68
C PHE A 210 -6.15 -20.48 5.13
N ILE A 211 -5.95 -21.30 4.09
CA ILE A 211 -7.00 -22.17 3.54
C ILE A 211 -7.10 -23.51 4.29
N VAL A 212 -6.13 -23.83 5.17
CA VAL A 212 -6.06 -25.15 5.82
C VAL A 212 -7.13 -25.38 6.90
N ASN A 213 -7.90 -24.36 7.29
CA ASN A 213 -9.13 -24.56 8.08
C ASN A 213 -10.35 -24.32 7.20
N ALA A 214 -10.75 -25.36 6.46
CA ALA A 214 -12.03 -25.40 5.76
C ALA A 214 -13.26 -25.24 6.70
N ASP A 215 -13.05 -25.24 8.02
CA ASP A 215 -14.09 -25.06 9.05
C ASP A 215 -14.05 -23.69 9.76
N GLN A 216 -13.16 -22.76 9.40
CA GLN A 216 -13.25 -21.38 9.88
C GLN A 216 -13.64 -20.46 8.73
N GLN A 217 -14.94 -20.45 8.47
CA GLN A 217 -15.64 -19.38 7.77
C GLN A 217 -15.29 -18.04 8.44
N VAL A 218 -14.29 -17.36 7.90
CA VAL A 218 -14.22 -15.90 8.02
C VAL A 218 -15.33 -15.40 7.10
N PHE A 219 -16.51 -15.23 7.70
CA PHE A 219 -17.72 -14.80 7.03
C PHE A 219 -17.55 -13.42 6.38
N PHE A 220 -18.06 -13.36 5.15
CA PHE A 220 -18.41 -12.25 4.24
C PHE A 220 -17.69 -10.92 4.39
#